data_AF-A0AAD4D3P8-F1
#
_entry.id   AF-A0AAD4D3P8-F1
#
_cell.length_a   1.000
_cell.length_b   1.000
_cell.length_c   1.000
_cell.angle_alpha   90.00
_cell.angle_beta   90.00
_cell.angle_gamma   90.00
#
_symmetry.space_group_name_H-M   'P 1'
#
loop_
_entity.id
_entity.type
_entity.pdbx_description
1 polymer ?
#
loop_
_entity_poly.entity_id
_entity_poly.type
_entity_poly.pdbx_seq_one_letter_code
_entity_poly.pdbx_strand_id
1 'polypeptide(L)'
;MNETAARVEATKIMDTIREKNTSNKQISIVVECMVGNVRDTIQHMTRLYKPEMLVVGTRGRSSVKGFLLGSISRYCLHHATVPVIVVRPERKLNKSKTKAKGIFRRRSSVVEN
;
A
#
# COMPACT_ATOMS: atom_id res chain seq x y z
N MET A 1 16.67 5.84 15.62
CA MET A 1 17.10 4.92 14.53
C MET A 1 18.24 5.61 13.81
N ASN A 2 19.42 4.99 13.68
CA ASN A 2 20.51 5.63 12.95
C ASN A 2 20.26 5.53 11.43
N GLU A 3 20.81 6.46 10.65
CA GLU A 3 20.57 6.56 9.20
C GLU A 3 21.01 5.29 8.46
N THR A 4 22.15 4.71 8.84
CA THR A 4 22.70 3.49 8.25
C THR A 4 21.74 2.31 8.38
N ALA A 5 21.14 2.11 9.55
CA ALA A 5 20.18 1.03 9.78
C ALA A 5 18.92 1.21 8.94
N ALA A 6 18.43 2.44 8.79
CA ALA A 6 17.28 2.76 7.96
C ALA A 6 17.55 2.46 6.47
N ARG A 7 18.74 2.84 5.98
CA ARG A 7 19.18 2.53 4.60
C ARG A 7 19.30 1.03 4.36
N VAL A 8 19.87 0.28 5.32
CA VAL A 8 19.97 -1.18 5.23
C VAL A 8 18.59 -1.84 5.19
N GLU A 9 17.65 -1.41 6.02
CA GLU A 9 16.27 -1.91 5.98
C GLU A 9 15.60 -1.60 4.63
N ALA A 10 15.76 -0.38 4.12
CA ALA A 10 15.23 0.00 2.82
C ALA A 10 15.80 -0.85 1.69
N THR A 11 17.12 -1.08 1.64
CA THR A 11 17.76 -1.92 0.63
C THR A 11 17.20 -3.34 0.62
N LYS A 12 17.06 -3.98 1.79
CA LYS A 12 16.45 -5.32 1.89
C LYS A 12 15.05 -5.37 1.31
N ILE A 13 14.23 -4.33 1.57
CA ILE A 13 12.88 -4.23 1.02
C ILE A 13 12.92 -4.06 -0.51
N MET A 14 13.82 -3.22 -1.02
CA MET A 14 13.99 -3.00 -2.46
C MET A 14 14.42 -4.28 -3.19
N ASP A 15 15.32 -5.06 -2.61
CA ASP A 15 15.79 -6.31 -3.21
C ASP A 15 14.67 -7.35 -3.26
N THR A 16 13.88 -7.47 -2.20
CA THR A 16 12.67 -8.31 -2.21
C THR A 16 11.68 -7.90 -3.32
N ILE A 17 11.58 -6.61 -3.65
CA ILE A 17 10.73 -6.12 -4.74
C ILE A 17 11.32 -6.53 -6.10
N ARG A 18 12.64 -6.44 -6.27
CA ARG A 18 13.33 -6.84 -7.50
C ARG A 18 13.21 -8.34 -7.74
N GLU A 19 13.49 -9.16 -6.72
CA GLU A 19 13.41 -10.62 -6.79
C GLU A 19 12.00 -11.11 -7.19
N LYS A 20 10.96 -10.46 -6.67
CA LYS A 20 9.56 -10.75 -7.02
C LYS A 20 9.18 -10.39 -8.45
N ASN A 21 10.05 -9.71 -9.19
CA ASN A 21 9.85 -9.28 -10.57
C ASN A 21 10.73 -10.03 -11.59
N THR A 22 11.22 -11.23 -11.26
CA THR A 22 12.15 -12.00 -12.10
C THR A 22 11.50 -12.93 -13.12
N SER A 23 10.26 -13.39 -12.91
CA SER A 23 9.58 -14.31 -13.84
C SER A 23 8.36 -13.68 -14.52
N ASN A 24 8.40 -13.68 -15.86
CA ASN A 24 7.27 -13.49 -16.77
C ASN A 24 6.56 -12.11 -16.71
N LYS A 25 7.25 -11.00 -16.99
CA LYS A 25 6.66 -9.65 -16.80
C LYS A 25 6.80 -8.70 -17.97
N GLN A 26 5.65 -8.14 -18.36
CA GLN A 26 5.45 -7.13 -19.39
C GLN A 26 5.71 -5.70 -18.91
N ILE A 27 6.34 -5.51 -17.74
CA ILE A 27 6.55 -4.20 -17.12
C ILE A 27 8.00 -4.01 -16.66
N SER A 28 8.55 -2.84 -16.94
CA SER A 28 9.82 -2.37 -16.37
C SER A 28 9.57 -1.82 -14.96
N ILE A 29 10.49 -2.08 -14.05
CA ILE A 29 10.44 -1.54 -12.68
C ILE A 29 11.67 -0.71 -12.38
N VAL A 30 11.47 0.42 -11.71
CA VAL A 30 12.52 1.23 -11.11
C VAL A 30 12.21 1.30 -9.62
N VAL A 31 13.22 1.07 -8.78
CA VAL A 31 13.06 1.05 -7.32
C VAL A 31 13.97 2.11 -6.72
N GLU A 32 13.36 3.08 -6.04
CA GLU A 32 14.03 4.22 -5.44
C GLU A 32 13.68 4.33 -3.94
N CYS A 33 14.66 4.75 -3.13
CA CYS A 33 14.50 5.03 -1.71
C CYS A 33 14.76 6.51 -1.46
N MET A 34 13.77 7.21 -0.92
CA MET A 34 13.84 8.63 -0.61
C MET A 34 13.83 8.86 0.90
N VAL A 35 14.59 9.86 1.36
CA VAL A 35 14.62 10.29 2.76
C VAL A 35 13.98 11.67 2.87
N GLY A 36 13.01 11.83 3.77
CA GLY A 36 12.34 13.11 3.99
C GLY A 36 10.92 12.95 4.52
N ASN A 37 10.16 14.05 4.46
CA ASN A 37 8.73 14.02 4.76
C ASN A 37 7.98 13.27 3.65
N VAL A 38 7.34 12.16 4.01
CA VAL A 38 6.67 11.26 3.05
C VAL A 38 5.65 11.99 2.17
N ARG A 39 4.89 12.96 2.71
CA ARG A 39 3.86 13.68 1.96
C ARG A 39 4.49 14.54 0.88
N ASP A 40 5.51 15.30 1.25
CA ASP A 40 6.20 16.22 0.35
C ASP A 40 6.98 15.44 -0.71
N THR A 41 7.64 14.35 -0.31
CA THR A 41 8.32 13.45 -1.24
C THR A 41 7.34 12.87 -2.25
N ILE A 42 6.18 12.34 -1.84
CA ILE A 42 5.19 11.81 -2.79
C ILE A 42 4.77 12.89 -3.79
N GLN A 43 4.44 14.09 -3.32
CA GLN A 43 4.04 15.20 -4.17
C GLN A 43 5.14 15.63 -5.15
N HIS A 44 6.38 15.69 -4.66
CA HIS A 44 7.54 16.00 -5.47
C HIS A 44 7.76 14.95 -6.58
N MET A 45 7.73 13.67 -6.22
CA MET A 45 7.92 12.57 -7.17
C MET A 45 6.79 12.49 -8.20
N THR A 46 5.53 12.69 -7.79
CA THR A 46 4.40 12.75 -8.73
C THR A 46 4.56 13.90 -9.73
N ARG A 47 5.07 15.07 -9.30
CA ARG A 47 5.36 16.18 -10.22
C ARG A 47 6.52 15.90 -11.16
N LEU A 48 7.59 15.28 -10.66
CA LEU A 48 8.78 14.96 -11.46
C LEU A 48 8.48 13.89 -12.52
N TYR A 49 7.90 12.77 -12.11
CA TYR A 49 7.69 11.63 -12.99
C TYR A 49 6.39 11.70 -13.80
N LYS A 50 5.43 12.56 -13.40
CA LYS A 50 4.10 12.69 -14.03
C LYS A 50 3.45 11.32 -14.35
N PRO A 51 3.30 10.43 -13.35
CA PRO A 51 2.76 9.11 -13.60
C PRO A 51 1.27 9.18 -13.97
N GLU A 52 0.79 8.23 -14.77
CA GLU A 52 -0.65 8.14 -15.09
C GLU A 52 -1.50 7.71 -13.88
N MET A 53 -0.89 7.04 -12.90
CA MET A 53 -1.55 6.61 -11.67
C MET A 53 -0.58 6.46 -10.51
N LEU A 54 -1.11 6.59 -9.29
CA LEU A 54 -0.38 6.36 -8.04
C LEU A 54 -0.94 5.12 -7.33
N VAL A 55 -0.10 4.10 -7.13
CA VAL A 55 -0.48 2.88 -6.41
C VAL A 55 0.12 2.90 -5.00
N VAL A 56 -0.73 2.78 -3.98
CA VAL A 56 -0.31 2.78 -2.57
C VAL A 56 -0.92 1.62 -1.79
N GLY A 57 -0.17 1.11 -0.81
CA GLY A 57 -0.68 0.13 0.13
C GLY A 57 -1.56 0.76 1.22
N THR A 58 -2.35 -0.07 1.90
CA THR A 58 -3.13 0.37 3.08
C THR A 58 -2.35 0.47 4.39
N ARG A 59 -1.17 -0.17 4.48
CA ARG A 59 -0.23 -0.18 5.62
C ARG A 59 1.19 -0.52 5.14
N GLY A 60 2.21 -0.05 5.84
CA GLY A 60 3.60 -0.50 5.67
C GLY A 60 3.84 -1.91 6.22
N ARG A 61 4.97 -2.52 5.85
CA ARG A 61 5.40 -3.87 6.29
C ARG A 61 5.94 -3.88 7.73
N SER A 62 6.45 -2.75 8.21
CA SER A 62 7.01 -2.66 9.56
C SER A 62 5.90 -2.27 10.53
N SER A 63 5.64 -3.17 11.48
CA SER A 63 4.88 -2.94 12.72
C SER A 63 5.60 -1.96 13.64
N VAL A 64 6.04 -0.81 13.11
CA VAL A 64 6.61 0.27 13.90
C VAL A 64 5.45 0.91 14.64
N LYS A 65 5.29 0.46 15.89
CA LYS A 65 4.71 1.16 17.04
C LYS A 65 4.02 2.48 16.68
N GLY A 66 2.69 2.45 16.64
CA GLY A 66 1.90 3.66 16.74
C GLY A 66 1.03 3.92 15.52
N PHE A 67 -0.23 4.11 15.80
CA PHE A 67 -1.31 4.53 14.93
C PHE A 67 -1.13 5.99 14.40
N LEU A 68 0.11 6.49 14.28
CA LEU A 68 0.43 7.93 14.43
C LEU A 68 0.99 8.64 13.19
N LEU A 69 1.29 7.95 12.10
CA LEU A 69 1.46 8.62 10.81
C LEU A 69 0.12 8.51 10.10
N GLY A 70 -0.63 9.62 10.08
CA GLY A 70 -1.92 9.69 9.39
C GLY A 70 -1.86 8.96 8.05
N SER A 71 -2.92 8.20 7.74
CA SER A 71 -2.93 7.27 6.61
C SER A 71 -2.38 7.92 5.34
N ILE A 72 -1.18 7.53 4.90
CA ILE A 72 -0.58 8.04 3.65
C ILE A 72 -1.52 7.78 2.48
N SER A 73 -2.17 6.62 2.45
CA SER A 73 -3.22 6.35 1.46
C SER A 73 -4.38 7.36 1.53
N ARG A 74 -4.80 7.82 2.71
CA ARG A 74 -5.82 8.88 2.84
C ARG A 74 -5.29 10.22 2.34
N TYR A 75 -4.06 10.57 2.70
CA TYR A 75 -3.41 11.78 2.19
C TYR A 75 -3.37 11.77 0.65
N CYS A 76 -2.91 10.67 0.04
CA CYS A 76 -2.87 10.54 -1.42
C CYS A 76 -4.27 10.67 -2.03
N LEU A 77 -5.29 10.05 -1.45
CA LEU A 77 -6.67 10.16 -1.94
C LEU A 77 -7.20 11.60 -1.96
N HIS A 78 -6.76 12.46 -1.03
CA HIS A 78 -7.21 13.86 -0.98
C HIS A 78 -6.33 14.81 -1.79
N HIS A 79 -5.05 14.48 -2.01
CA HIS A 79 -4.07 15.45 -2.50
C HIS A 79 -3.31 15.03 -3.76
N ALA A 80 -3.44 13.78 -4.23
CA ALA A 80 -2.78 13.37 -5.46
C ALA A 80 -3.40 14.07 -6.67
N THR A 81 -2.56 14.51 -7.59
CA THR A 81 -2.97 15.11 -8.87
C THR A 81 -3.30 14.04 -9.93
N VAL A 82 -3.19 12.76 -9.58
CA VAL A 82 -3.34 11.61 -10.47
C VAL A 82 -4.25 10.57 -9.82
N PRO A 83 -4.94 9.71 -10.58
CA PRO A 83 -5.74 8.62 -10.03
C PRO A 83 -4.98 7.77 -9.00
N VAL A 84 -5.63 7.45 -7.88
CA VAL A 84 -5.01 6.71 -6.77
C VAL A 84 -5.65 5.34 -6.60
N ILE A 85 -4.83 4.29 -6.67
CA ILE A 85 -5.22 2.91 -6.38
C ILE A 85 -4.72 2.53 -4.98
N VAL A 86 -5.65 2.10 -4.12
CA VAL A 86 -5.32 1.66 -2.75
C VAL A 86 -5.40 0.13 -2.65
N VAL A 87 -4.24 -0.51 -2.52
CA VAL A 87 -4.12 -1.97 -2.45
C VAL A 87 -4.25 -2.48 -1.02
N ARG A 88 -5.22 -3.38 -0.81
CA ARG A 88 -5.46 -4.07 0.47
C ARG A 88 -4.74 -5.42 0.49
N PRO A 89 -4.14 -5.83 1.62
CA PRO A 89 -3.55 -7.16 1.73
C PRO A 89 -4.64 -8.25 1.64
N GLU A 90 -4.35 -9.34 0.94
CA GLU A 90 -5.28 -10.44 0.65
C GLU A 90 -5.97 -11.00 1.89
N ARG A 91 -5.24 -11.12 3.01
CA ARG A 91 -5.80 -11.59 4.29
C ARG A 91 -7.02 -10.78 4.76
N LYS A 92 -7.12 -9.49 4.41
CA LYS A 92 -8.29 -8.65 4.74
C LYS A 92 -9.44 -8.79 3.75
N LEU A 93 -9.15 -9.10 2.48
CA LEU A 93 -10.18 -9.41 1.49
C LEU A 93 -10.94 -10.68 1.90
N ASN A 94 -10.21 -11.72 2.35
CA ASN A 94 -10.80 -12.98 2.76
C ASN A 94 -11.71 -12.83 3.98
N LYS A 95 -11.31 -12.04 4.99
CA LYS A 95 -12.15 -11.74 6.17
C LYS A 95 -13.44 -10.98 5.82
N SER A 96 -13.36 -10.02 4.90
CA SER A 96 -14.55 -9.28 4.45
C SER A 96 -15.53 -10.18 3.69
N LYS A 97 -15.02 -11.07 2.83
CA LYS A 97 -15.83 -12.08 2.12
C LYS A 97 -16.51 -13.04 3.10
N THR A 98 -15.79 -13.54 4.11
CA THR A 98 -16.37 -14.42 5.14
C THR A 98 -17.46 -13.71 5.95
N LYS A 99 -17.25 -12.44 6.32
CA LYS A 99 -18.25 -11.65 7.06
C LYS A 99 -19.50 -11.37 6.22
N ALA A 100 -19.34 -11.00 4.94
CA ALA A 100 -20.45 -10.78 4.03
C ALA A 100 -21.28 -12.06 3.83
N LYS A 101 -20.62 -13.22 3.68
CA LYS A 101 -21.27 -14.54 3.57
C LYS A 101 -22.05 -14.91 4.84
N GLY A 102 -21.51 -14.60 6.02
CA GLY A 102 -22.19 -14.83 7.30
C GLY A 102 -23.42 -13.93 7.54
N ILE A 103 -23.38 -12.68 7.07
CA ILE A 103 -24.52 -11.75 7.15
C ILE A 103 -25.64 -12.20 6.21
N PHE A 104 -25.31 -12.61 4.99
CA PHE A 104 -26.29 -13.13 4.03
C PHE A 104 -27.00 -14.38 4.58
N ARG A 105 -26.24 -15.33 5.14
CA ARG A 105 -26.79 -16.59 5.69
C ARG A 105 -27.75 -16.38 6.87
N ARG A 106 -27.55 -15.33 7.67
CA ARG A 106 -28.46 -14.97 8.79
C ARG A 106 -29.73 -14.26 8.34
N ARG A 107 -29.72 -13.59 7.19
CA ARG A 107 -30.93 -12.96 6.63
C ARG A 107 -31.82 -13.99 5.95
N SER A 108 -31.25 -14.98 5.26
CA SER A 108 -32.03 -16.08 4.67
C SER A 108 -32.77 -16.90 5.71
N SER A 109 -32.18 -17.14 6.89
CA SER A 109 -32.81 -17.90 7.98
C SER A 109 -33.89 -17.15 8.77
N VAL A 110 -34.12 -15.86 8.51
CA VAL A 110 -35.16 -15.06 9.18
C VAL A 110 -36.43 -14.93 8.31
N VAL A 111 -36.35 -15.30 7.03
CA VAL A 111 -37.50 -15.26 6.09
C VAL A 111 -38.23 -16.62 6.01
N GLU A 112 -37.75 -17.65 6.70
CA GLU A 112 -38.31 -19.01 6.70
C GLU A 112 -39.19 -19.35 7.92
N ASN A 113 -39.65 -18.35 8.70
CA ASN A 113 -40.60 -18.55 9.81
C ASN A 113 -41.85 -17.68 9.66
#